data_AF-A0A357M000-F1
#
_entry.id   AF-A0A357M000-F1
#
_cell.length_a   1.000
_cell.length_b   1.000
_cell.length_c   1.000
_cell.angle_alpha   90.00
_cell.angle_beta   90.00
_cell.angle_gamma   90.00
#
_symmetry.space_group_name_H-M   'P 1'
#
loop_
_entity.id
_entity.type
_entity.pdbx_description
1 polymer ?
#
loop_
_entity_poly.entity_id
_entity_poly.type
_entity_poly.pdbx_seq_one_letter_code
_entity_poly.pdbx_strand_id
1 'polypeptide(L)'
;KFYAKRDADVENGTVGMESAITLDSAVAITNDFAADLSAVSFSAVANGSGFAFEATDYIGAVEPGTAAVDAWWAGWVIDGSLDDVAETFSGNVQ
;
A
#
# COMPACT_ATOMS: atom_id res chain seq x y z
N LYS A 1 -4.55 -7.91 48.96
CA LYS A 1 -3.71 -8.70 48.01
C LYS A 1 -3.72 -7.93 46.70
N PHE A 2 -2.56 -7.46 46.22
CA PHE A 2 -2.47 -6.68 44.97
C PHE A 2 -2.36 -7.62 43.77
N TYR A 3 -2.99 -7.25 42.65
CA TYR A 3 -2.91 -7.99 41.39
C TYR A 3 -1.46 -7.98 40.87
N ALA A 4 -0.86 -9.16 40.71
CA ALA A 4 0.42 -9.35 40.01
C ALA A 4 0.10 -9.57 38.54
N LYS A 5 0.20 -8.52 37.72
CA LYS A 5 0.11 -8.65 36.27
C LYS A 5 1.23 -9.58 35.79
N ARG A 6 0.89 -10.55 34.94
CA ARG A 6 1.91 -11.31 34.21
C ARG A 6 2.51 -10.36 33.18
N ASP A 7 3.83 -10.38 33.02
CA ASP A 7 4.47 -9.76 31.86
C ASP A 7 3.95 -10.47 30.59
N ALA A 8 3.76 -9.71 29.52
CA ALA A 8 3.40 -10.29 28.23
C ALA A 8 4.53 -11.24 27.80
N ASP A 9 4.19 -12.47 27.41
CA ASP A 9 5.18 -13.37 26.82
C ASP A 9 5.72 -12.68 25.54
N VAL A 10 7.05 -12.63 25.38
CA VAL A 10 7.67 -12.05 24.19
C VAL A 10 7.24 -12.88 22.98
N GLU A 11 6.45 -12.28 22.08
CA GLU A 11 6.14 -12.85 20.78
C GLU A 11 7.16 -12.32 19.76
N ASN A 12 8.15 -13.14 19.41
CA ASN A 12 8.98 -12.88 18.24
C ASN A 12 8.17 -13.27 16.99
N GLY A 13 7.49 -12.31 16.40
CA GLY A 13 7.02 -12.45 15.02
C GLY A 13 8.23 -12.52 14.10
N THR A 14 8.38 -13.59 13.33
CA THR A 14 9.30 -13.55 12.18
C THR A 14 8.74 -12.51 11.23
N VAL A 15 9.43 -11.38 11.08
CA VAL A 15 9.19 -10.49 9.94
C VAL A 15 9.69 -11.23 8.71
N GLY A 16 8.83 -12.08 8.15
CA GLY A 16 9.00 -12.59 6.80
C GLY A 16 8.87 -11.40 5.87
N MET A 17 9.94 -10.62 5.69
CA MET A 17 9.97 -9.62 4.64
C MET A 17 9.95 -10.38 3.31
N GLU A 18 8.75 -10.63 2.83
CA GLU A 18 8.48 -10.99 1.44
C GLU A 18 8.78 -9.74 0.61
N SER A 19 10.07 -9.51 0.33
CA SER A 19 10.59 -8.43 -0.51
C SER A 19 10.34 -6.99 0.00
N ALA A 20 11.30 -6.11 -0.24
CA ALA A 20 11.08 -4.67 -0.03
C ALA A 20 10.13 -4.14 -1.10
N ILE A 21 9.13 -3.34 -0.73
CA ILE A 21 8.26 -2.63 -1.67
C ILE A 21 8.88 -1.25 -1.95
N THR A 22 8.95 -0.85 -3.21
CA THR A 22 9.46 0.47 -3.64
C THR A 22 8.32 1.36 -4.08
N LEU A 23 8.30 2.58 -3.56
CA LEU A 23 7.32 3.61 -3.89
C LEU A 23 8.01 4.75 -4.66
N ASP A 24 7.35 5.28 -5.69
CA ASP A 24 7.82 6.49 -6.38
C ASP A 24 7.26 7.77 -5.70
N SER A 25 7.55 8.93 -6.29
CA SER A 25 7.07 10.22 -5.79
C SER A 25 5.54 10.38 -5.84
N ALA A 26 4.84 9.59 -6.66
CA ALA A 26 3.38 9.56 -6.72
C ALA A 26 2.80 8.58 -5.69
N VAL A 27 3.65 7.87 -4.93
CA VAL A 27 3.29 6.78 -4.02
C VAL A 27 2.70 5.59 -4.79
N ALA A 28 3.12 5.40 -6.05
CA ALA A 28 2.83 4.18 -6.80
C ALA A 28 3.84 3.09 -6.44
N ILE A 29 3.37 1.84 -6.39
CA ILE A 29 4.24 0.68 -6.18
C ILE A 29 4.97 0.38 -7.50
N THR A 30 6.29 0.34 -7.47
CA THR A 30 7.14 0.26 -8.68
C THR A 30 7.97 -1.01 -8.78
N ASN A 31 7.82 -1.95 -7.84
CA ASN A 31 8.54 -3.23 -7.89
C ASN A 31 8.22 -4.00 -9.17
N ASP A 32 9.18 -4.79 -9.65
CA ASP A 32 8.99 -5.65 -10.83
C ASP A 32 7.79 -6.60 -10.71
N PHE A 33 7.42 -7.03 -9.48
CA PHE A 33 6.21 -7.84 -9.26
C PHE A 33 4.91 -7.08 -9.56
N ALA A 34 4.90 -5.75 -9.41
CA ALA A 34 3.74 -4.92 -9.71
C ALA A 34 3.59 -4.60 -11.21
N ALA A 35 4.61 -4.93 -12.03
CA ALA A 35 4.60 -4.72 -13.47
C ALA A 35 4.08 -5.94 -14.28
N ASP A 36 3.89 -7.10 -13.64
CA ASP A 36 3.48 -8.35 -14.29
C ASP A 36 2.14 -8.87 -13.73
N LEU A 37 1.15 -7.98 -13.64
CA LEU A 37 -0.19 -8.33 -13.20
C LEU A 37 -1.12 -8.34 -14.40
N SER A 38 -1.81 -9.46 -14.59
CA SER A 38 -2.95 -9.48 -15.51
C SER A 38 -4.14 -8.82 -14.83
N ALA A 39 -4.74 -7.82 -15.49
CA ALA A 39 -5.99 -7.21 -15.04
C ALA A 39 -7.03 -8.30 -14.74
N VAL A 40 -7.65 -8.22 -13.57
CA VAL A 40 -8.72 -9.14 -13.21
C VAL A 40 -10.00 -8.69 -13.93
N SER A 41 -10.55 -9.56 -14.77
CA SER A 41 -11.85 -9.28 -15.38
C SER A 41 -12.98 -9.60 -14.40
N PHE A 42 -13.91 -8.67 -14.25
CA PHE A 42 -15.16 -8.89 -13.56
C PHE A 42 -16.32 -8.46 -14.46
N SER A 43 -17.38 -9.25 -14.48
CA SER A 43 -18.58 -8.93 -15.23
C SER A 43 -19.49 -8.08 -14.35
N ALA A 44 -19.85 -6.89 -14.82
CA ALA A 44 -20.82 -6.06 -14.14
C ALA A 44 -22.17 -6.81 -14.05
N VAL A 45 -22.62 -7.09 -12.84
CA VAL A 45 -23.95 -7.66 -12.61
C VAL A 45 -24.95 -6.51 -12.59
N ALA A 46 -25.96 -6.58 -13.45
CA ALA A 46 -27.02 -5.56 -13.52
C ALA A 46 -27.77 -5.48 -12.18
N ASN A 47 -27.39 -4.52 -11.34
CA ASN A 47 -28.00 -4.25 -10.03
C ASN A 47 -28.93 -3.02 -10.07
N GLY A 48 -29.20 -2.48 -11.26
CA GLY A 48 -30.00 -1.26 -11.44
C GLY A 48 -29.22 0.05 -11.23
N SER A 49 -27.92 -0.01 -10.91
CA SER A 49 -27.01 1.14 -10.85
C SER A 49 -26.20 1.29 -12.15
N GLY A 50 -25.84 2.52 -12.49
CA GLY A 50 -24.85 2.83 -13.54
C GLY A 50 -23.40 2.79 -13.03
N PHE A 51 -23.20 2.50 -11.75
CA PHE A 51 -21.89 2.36 -11.14
C PHE A 51 -21.21 1.06 -11.60
N ALA A 52 -19.98 1.18 -12.10
CA ALA A 52 -19.10 0.07 -12.42
C ALA A 52 -17.71 0.35 -11.84
N PHE A 53 -17.01 -0.71 -11.43
CA PHE A 53 -15.58 -0.62 -11.17
C PHE A 53 -14.84 -0.70 -12.52
N GLU A 54 -13.71 -0.01 -12.61
CA GLU A 54 -12.75 -0.20 -13.69
C GLU A 54 -11.72 -1.23 -13.23
N ALA A 55 -11.36 -2.17 -14.11
CA ALA A 55 -10.33 -3.16 -13.81
C ALA A 55 -8.96 -2.52 -14.00
N THR A 56 -8.09 -2.68 -13.01
CA THR A 56 -6.70 -2.23 -13.06
C THR A 56 -5.75 -3.42 -13.21
N ASP A 57 -4.58 -3.18 -13.78
CA ASP A 57 -3.45 -4.11 -13.93
C ASP A 57 -2.26 -3.73 -13.02
N TYR A 58 -2.52 -2.96 -11.96
CA TYR A 58 -1.53 -2.57 -10.97
C TYR A 58 -2.05 -2.77 -9.54
N ILE A 59 -1.13 -2.87 -8.58
CA ILE A 59 -1.44 -2.93 -7.15
C ILE A 59 -1.24 -1.55 -6.52
N GLY A 60 -2.18 -1.18 -5.66
CA GLY A 60 -2.10 0.04 -4.86
C GLY A 60 -3.10 1.10 -5.31
N ALA A 61 -2.98 2.29 -4.73
CA ALA A 61 -3.92 3.38 -4.94
C ALA A 61 -3.57 4.25 -6.17
N VAL A 62 -2.34 4.14 -6.69
CA VAL A 62 -1.82 4.97 -7.78
C VAL A 62 -1.19 4.08 -8.84
N GLU A 63 -1.56 4.31 -10.10
CA GLU A 63 -1.00 3.59 -11.25
C GLU A 63 0.48 3.96 -11.43
N PRO A 64 1.39 2.98 -11.62
CA PRO A 64 2.79 3.26 -11.89
C PRO A 64 2.97 4.20 -13.10
N GLY A 65 3.76 5.26 -12.95
CA GLY A 65 3.95 6.28 -13.99
C GLY A 65 2.98 7.45 -13.93
N THR A 66 1.99 7.43 -13.03
CA THR A 66 1.18 8.61 -12.70
C THR A 66 2.07 9.72 -12.18
N ALA A 67 1.93 10.95 -12.68
CA ALA A 67 2.65 12.09 -12.12
C ALA A 67 2.07 12.44 -10.74
N ALA A 68 2.91 12.85 -9.79
CA ALA A 68 2.46 13.19 -8.43
C ALA A 68 1.37 14.29 -8.39
N VAL A 69 1.36 15.20 -9.39
CA VAL A 69 0.33 16.24 -9.54
C VAL A 69 -1.04 15.69 -9.93
N ASP A 70 -1.08 14.50 -10.55
CA ASP A 70 -2.30 13.84 -11.02
C ASP A 70 -2.78 12.73 -10.07
N ALA A 71 -2.03 12.45 -9.00
CA ALA A 71 -2.40 11.44 -8.01
C ALA A 71 -3.65 11.86 -7.22
N TRP A 72 -4.46 10.90 -6.78
CA TRP A 72 -5.75 11.19 -6.10
C TRP A 72 -5.61 12.02 -4.81
N TRP A 73 -4.44 11.92 -4.16
CA TRP A 73 -4.12 12.65 -2.94
C TRP A 73 -3.67 14.10 -3.22
N ALA A 74 -3.34 14.45 -4.48
CA ALA A 74 -2.81 15.76 -4.82
C ALA A 74 -3.78 16.88 -4.43
N GLY A 75 -3.29 17.85 -3.65
CA GLY A 75 -4.10 18.94 -3.10
C GLY A 75 -4.91 18.60 -1.84
N TRP A 76 -4.87 17.34 -1.39
CA TRP A 76 -5.54 16.86 -0.17
C TRP A 76 -4.56 16.32 0.88
N VAL A 77 -3.25 16.45 0.61
CA VAL A 77 -2.19 16.03 1.52
C VAL A 77 -2.14 16.94 2.74
N ILE A 78 -1.93 16.34 3.91
CA ILE A 78 -1.55 17.07 5.12
C ILE A 78 -0.05 17.35 5.01
N ASP A 79 0.36 18.61 5.13
CA ASP A 79 1.78 18.99 5.04
C ASP A 79 2.70 18.07 5.84
N GLY A 80 3.72 17.54 5.17
CA GLY A 80 4.71 16.62 5.74
C GLY A 80 4.30 15.15 5.80
N SER A 81 3.05 14.79 5.48
CA SER A 81 2.59 13.39 5.62
C SER A 81 3.18 12.42 4.61
N LEU A 82 3.87 12.92 3.58
CA LEU A 82 4.51 12.12 2.52
C LEU A 82 6.05 12.23 2.52
N ASP A 83 6.64 12.99 3.44
CA ASP A 83 8.08 13.31 3.41
C ASP A 83 8.97 12.05 3.51
N ASP A 84 8.50 11.03 4.23
CA ASP A 84 9.23 9.79 4.46
C ASP A 84 8.78 8.62 3.54
N VAL A 85 7.90 8.87 2.57
CA VAL A 85 7.30 7.78 1.76
C VAL A 85 8.30 7.11 0.82
N ALA A 86 9.37 7.83 0.44
CA ALA A 86 10.46 7.32 -0.40
C ALA A 86 11.59 6.66 0.42
N GLU A 87 11.52 6.71 1.75
CA GLU A 87 12.51 6.05 2.60
C GLU A 87 12.23 4.54 2.56
N THR A 88 13.13 3.79 1.91
CA THR A 88 13.16 2.33 2.06
C THR A 88 13.20 2.01 3.55
N PHE A 89 12.15 1.43 4.11
CA PHE A 89 12.13 1.01 5.52
C PHE A 89 13.30 0.02 5.74
N SER A 90 14.42 0.57 6.22
CA SER A 90 15.66 -0.15 6.52
C SER A 90 15.70 -0.50 8.01
N GLY A 91 14.54 -0.80 8.58
CA GLY A 91 14.41 -1.15 9.98
C GLY A 91 15.09 -2.49 10.24
N ASN A 92 16.25 -2.45 10.90
CA ASN A 92 16.81 -3.60 11.57
C ASN A 92 15.80 -4.02 12.64
N VAL A 93 15.05 -5.08 12.40
CA VAL A 93 14.26 -5.74 13.44
C VAL A 93 15.28 -6.38 14.37
N GLN A 94 15.56 -5.71 15.49
CA GLN A 94 16.31 -6.28 16.61
C GLN A 94 15.40 -7.21 17.41
#